data_AF-A0A6C0C3M9-F1
#
_entry.id   AF-A0A6C0C3M9-F1
#
_cell.length_a   1.000
_cell.length_b   1.000
_cell.length_c   1.000
_cell.angle_alpha   90.00
_cell.angle_beta   90.00
_cell.angle_gamma   90.00
#
_symmetry.space_group_name_H-M   'P 1'
#
loop_
_entity.id
_entity.type
_entity.pdbx_description
1 polymer ?
#
loop_
_entity_poly.entity_id
_entity_poly.type
_entity_poly.pdbx_seq_one_letter_code
_entity_poly.pdbx_strand_id
1 'polypeptide(L)'
;MNFMEKSIILQQLQLESQRNREQMLMEQREIAKIKQQNEFLRGVHEDYKRYHGHIAESKTKYMRELEKISEYLKNQMEKSKLSETQMRQAKFEQEKILKDLDKVKMDIDNLVNTSEEIIN
;
A
#
# COMPACT_ATOMS: atom_id res chain seq x y z
N MET A 1 44.17 -24.81 47.04
CA MET A 1 44.10 -24.40 45.63
C MET A 1 45.51 -24.18 45.13
N ASN A 2 45.98 -25.05 44.24
CA ASN A 2 47.32 -25.02 43.66
C ASN A 2 47.44 -23.82 42.70
N PHE A 3 48.62 -23.20 42.60
CA PHE A 3 48.91 -22.15 41.62
C PHE A 3 48.53 -22.58 40.18
N MET A 4 48.74 -23.85 39.88
CA MET A 4 48.40 -24.46 38.59
C MET A 4 46.88 -24.49 38.34
N GLU A 5 46.07 -24.80 39.37
CA GLU A 5 44.59 -24.76 39.26
C GLU A 5 44.07 -23.35 39.00
N LYS A 6 44.63 -22.34 39.70
CA LYS A 6 44.28 -20.92 39.46
C LYS A 6 44.65 -20.48 38.05
N SER A 7 45.81 -20.90 37.54
CA SER A 7 46.24 -20.57 36.17
C SER A 7 45.32 -21.20 35.11
N ILE A 8 44.87 -22.44 35.32
CA ILE A 8 43.95 -23.12 34.40
C ILE A 8 42.59 -22.41 34.38
N ILE A 9 42.06 -22.04 35.55
CA ILE A 9 40.77 -21.31 35.66
C ILE A 9 40.87 -19.94 34.96
N LEU A 10 41.97 -19.21 35.15
CA LEU A 10 42.18 -17.92 34.49
C LEU A 10 42.23 -18.05 32.96
N GLN A 11 42.87 -19.10 32.43
CA GLN A 11 42.87 -19.37 30.99
C GLN A 11 41.48 -19.72 30.47
N GLN A 12 40.71 -20.52 31.20
CA GLN A 12 39.34 -20.85 30.81
C GLN A 12 38.45 -19.61 30.76
N LEU A 13 38.54 -18.74 31.78
CA LEU A 13 37.79 -17.48 31.82
C LEU A 13 38.19 -16.54 30.67
N GLN A 14 39.48 -16.48 30.31
CA GLN A 14 39.93 -15.69 29.17
C GLN A 14 39.38 -16.22 27.84
N LEU A 15 39.41 -17.54 27.64
CA LEU A 15 38.86 -18.17 26.45
C LEU A 15 37.34 -17.96 26.34
N GLU A 16 36.61 -18.10 27.44
CA GLU A 16 35.17 -17.87 27.48
C GLU A 16 34.83 -16.38 27.22
N SER A 17 35.56 -15.46 27.83
CA SER A 17 35.40 -14.02 27.58
C SER A 17 35.67 -13.66 26.12
N GLN A 18 36.66 -14.29 25.49
CA GLN A 18 36.95 -14.07 24.07
C GLN A 18 35.81 -14.61 23.19
N ARG A 19 35.32 -15.82 23.46
CA ARG A 19 34.18 -16.42 22.74
C ARG A 19 32.92 -15.56 22.84
N ASN A 20 32.59 -15.10 24.05
CA ASN A 20 31.43 -14.23 24.27
C ASN A 20 31.56 -12.92 23.49
N ARG A 21 32.77 -12.32 23.46
CA ARG A 21 33.03 -11.11 22.68
C ARG A 21 32.84 -11.35 21.18
N GLU A 22 33.37 -12.45 20.65
CA GLU A 22 33.22 -12.80 19.24
C GLU A 22 31.75 -13.03 18.88
N GLN A 23 30.99 -13.72 19.73
CA GLN A 23 29.55 -13.91 19.55
C GLN A 23 28.80 -12.58 19.56
N MET A 24 29.05 -11.70 20.53
CA MET A 24 28.39 -10.39 20.57
C MET A 24 28.68 -9.54 19.31
N LEU A 25 29.89 -9.63 18.77
CA LEU A 25 30.24 -8.95 17.51
C LEU A 25 29.49 -9.53 16.31
N MET A 26 29.27 -10.85 16.28
CA MET A 26 28.45 -11.48 15.23
C MET A 26 26.99 -11.05 15.36
N GLU A 27 26.41 -11.09 16.56
CA GLU A 27 25.03 -10.66 16.82
C GLU A 27 24.83 -9.19 16.45
N GLN A 28 25.77 -8.32 16.77
CA GLN A 28 25.72 -6.91 16.39
C GLN A 28 25.66 -6.72 14.86
N ARG A 29 26.43 -7.53 14.10
CA ARG A 29 26.39 -7.49 12.63
C ARG A 29 25.06 -7.98 12.09
N GLU A 30 24.47 -9.02 12.67
CA GLU A 30 23.15 -9.50 12.26
C GLU A 30 22.07 -8.47 12.56
N ILE A 31 22.09 -7.81 13.72
CA ILE A 31 21.17 -6.71 14.04
C ILE A 31 21.31 -5.58 13.01
N ALA A 32 22.54 -5.23 12.61
CA ALA A 32 22.77 -4.19 11.61
C ALA A 32 22.16 -4.57 10.24
N LYS A 33 22.27 -5.85 9.83
CA LYS A 33 21.63 -6.35 8.60
C LYS A 33 20.11 -6.31 8.69
N ILE A 34 19.54 -6.78 9.80
CA ILE A 34 18.09 -6.74 10.05
C ILE A 34 17.59 -5.29 10.00
N LYS A 35 18.34 -4.35 10.58
CA LYS A 35 18.00 -2.93 10.52
C LYS A 35 17.94 -2.42 9.07
N GLN A 36 18.92 -2.74 8.23
CA GLN A 36 18.88 -2.37 6.81
C GLN A 36 17.69 -2.98 6.08
N GLN A 37 17.37 -4.25 6.35
CA GLN A 37 16.20 -4.90 5.77
C GLN A 37 14.90 -4.21 6.19
N ASN A 38 14.79 -3.81 7.46
CA ASN A 38 13.62 -3.07 7.96
C ASN A 38 13.50 -1.68 7.31
N GLU A 39 14.62 -0.98 7.10
CA GLU A 39 14.62 0.30 6.37
C GLU A 39 14.18 0.12 4.91
N PHE A 40 14.66 -0.94 4.24
CA PHE A 40 14.20 -1.29 2.90
C PHE A 40 12.70 -1.60 2.85
N LEU A 41 12.20 -2.45 3.76
CA LEU A 41 10.78 -2.80 3.84
C LEU A 41 9.90 -1.57 4.13
N ARG A 42 10.39 -0.62 4.93
CA ARG A 42 9.71 0.66 5.13
C ARG A 42 9.61 1.45 3.82
N GLY A 43 10.70 1.53 3.05
CA GLY A 43 10.69 2.16 1.74
C GLY A 43 9.67 1.51 0.79
N VAL A 44 9.65 0.17 0.73
CA VAL A 44 8.67 -0.59 -0.05
C VAL A 44 7.25 -0.28 0.39
N HIS A 45 6.98 -0.28 1.70
CA HIS A 45 5.66 0.07 2.23
C HIS A 45 5.22 1.49 1.82
N GLU A 46 6.12 2.47 1.90
CA GLU A 46 5.85 3.84 1.46
C GLU A 46 5.56 3.93 -0.05
N ASP A 47 6.28 3.17 -0.88
CA ASP A 47 6.01 3.07 -2.33
C ASP A 47 4.60 2.54 -2.60
N TYR A 48 4.21 1.45 -1.92
CA TYR A 48 2.85 0.89 -2.04
C TYR A 48 1.80 1.91 -1.62
N LYS A 49 2.01 2.62 -0.51
CA LYS A 49 1.11 3.68 -0.05
C LYS A 49 0.95 4.80 -1.09
N ARG A 50 2.06 5.27 -1.68
CA ARG A 50 2.03 6.29 -2.73
C ARG A 50 1.28 5.79 -3.97
N TYR A 51 1.62 4.60 -4.45
CA TYR A 51 0.99 4.02 -5.63
C TYR A 51 -0.52 3.83 -5.45
N HIS A 52 -0.91 3.35 -4.27
CA HIS A 52 -2.31 3.20 -3.90
C HIS A 52 -3.06 4.55 -3.93
N GLY A 53 -2.45 5.62 -3.39
CA GLY A 53 -2.98 6.97 -3.49
C GLY A 53 -3.16 7.43 -4.95
N HIS A 54 -2.18 7.18 -5.82
CA HIS A 54 -2.28 7.52 -7.24
C HIS A 54 -3.41 6.76 -7.97
N ILE A 55 -3.67 5.51 -7.60
CA ILE A 55 -4.81 4.75 -8.15
C ILE A 55 -6.13 5.41 -7.73
N ALA A 56 -6.28 5.73 -6.44
CA ALA A 56 -7.48 6.39 -5.93
C ALA A 56 -7.73 7.73 -6.66
N GLU A 57 -6.71 8.57 -6.79
CA GLU A 57 -6.79 9.83 -7.53
C GLU A 57 -7.19 9.64 -9.00
N SER A 58 -6.61 8.64 -9.66
CA SER A 58 -6.91 8.33 -11.07
C SER A 58 -8.36 7.86 -11.24
N LYS A 59 -8.86 7.01 -10.33
CA LYS A 59 -10.25 6.58 -10.32
C LYS A 59 -11.20 7.74 -10.02
N THR A 60 -10.87 8.63 -9.10
CA THR A 60 -11.68 9.84 -8.83
C THR A 60 -11.76 10.74 -10.06
N LYS A 61 -10.65 10.92 -10.80
CA LYS A 61 -10.67 11.66 -12.07
C LYS A 61 -11.58 10.99 -13.10
N TYR A 62 -11.47 9.68 -13.27
CA TYR A 62 -12.33 8.92 -14.17
C TYR A 62 -13.82 9.05 -13.81
N MET A 63 -14.16 8.96 -12.52
CA MET A 63 -15.53 9.17 -12.01
C MET A 63 -16.08 10.55 -12.42
N ARG A 64 -15.29 11.63 -12.24
CA ARG A 64 -15.69 12.98 -12.64
C ARG A 64 -15.95 13.11 -14.14
N GLU A 65 -15.18 12.42 -14.98
CA GLU A 65 -15.43 12.43 -16.43
C GLU A 65 -16.72 11.68 -16.78
N LEU A 66 -16.99 10.54 -16.14
CA LEU A 66 -18.26 9.83 -16.31
C LEU A 66 -19.47 10.67 -15.87
N GLU A 67 -19.35 11.41 -14.77
CA GLU A 67 -20.39 12.35 -14.31
C GLU A 67 -20.68 13.44 -15.35
N LYS A 68 -19.64 14.05 -15.92
CA LYS A 68 -19.78 15.04 -16.99
C LYS A 68 -20.49 14.47 -18.22
N ILE A 69 -20.12 13.25 -18.65
CA ILE A 69 -20.76 12.60 -19.80
C ILE A 69 -22.24 12.30 -19.49
N SER A 70 -22.54 11.79 -18.30
CA SER A 70 -23.90 11.52 -17.86
C SER A 70 -24.77 12.78 -17.84
N GLU A 71 -24.22 13.89 -17.31
CA GLU A 71 -24.89 15.18 -17.27
C GLU A 71 -25.09 15.77 -18.67
N TYR A 72 -24.10 15.64 -19.56
CA TYR A 72 -24.24 16.04 -20.95
C TYR A 72 -25.37 15.28 -21.66
N LEU A 73 -25.42 13.95 -21.50
CA LEU A 73 -26.49 13.12 -22.07
C LEU A 73 -27.86 13.54 -21.52
N LYS A 74 -27.96 13.77 -20.21
CA LYS A 74 -29.19 14.27 -19.57
C LYS A 74 -29.64 15.59 -20.19
N ASN A 75 -28.74 16.56 -20.28
CA ASN A 75 -29.03 17.87 -20.88
C ASN A 75 -29.46 17.76 -22.35
N GLN A 76 -28.83 16.89 -23.13
CA GLN A 76 -29.23 16.64 -24.51
C GLN A 76 -30.65 16.07 -24.58
N MET A 77 -30.96 15.05 -23.78
CA MET A 77 -32.31 14.47 -23.75
C MET A 77 -33.39 15.47 -23.35
N GLU A 78 -33.10 16.41 -22.45
CA GLU A 78 -34.06 17.43 -21.99
C GLU A 78 -34.23 18.58 -23.01
N LYS A 79 -33.17 18.96 -23.74
CA LYS A 79 -33.15 20.18 -24.56
C LYS A 79 -33.33 19.93 -26.06
N SER A 80 -33.10 18.73 -26.56
CA SER A 80 -33.09 18.45 -28.00
C SER A 80 -34.34 17.69 -28.45
N LYS A 81 -34.81 17.98 -29.67
CA LYS A 81 -35.87 17.22 -30.36
C LYS A 81 -35.31 15.90 -30.90
N LEU A 82 -34.82 15.03 -30.01
CA LEU A 82 -34.36 13.70 -30.39
C LEU A 82 -35.52 12.90 -30.97
N SER A 83 -35.21 12.06 -31.96
CA SER A 83 -36.14 11.01 -32.35
C SER A 83 -36.34 10.03 -31.19
N GLU A 84 -37.45 9.29 -31.21
CA GLU A 84 -37.74 8.27 -30.20
C GLU A 84 -36.64 7.20 -30.10
N THR A 85 -36.01 6.88 -31.24
CA THR A 85 -34.86 5.96 -31.30
C THR A 85 -33.61 6.54 -30.64
N GLN A 86 -33.27 7.80 -30.90
CA GLN A 86 -32.14 8.49 -30.27
C GLN A 86 -32.37 8.65 -28.76
N MET A 87 -33.61 8.95 -28.34
CA MET A 87 -33.99 9.04 -26.93
C MET A 87 -33.79 7.71 -26.19
N ARG A 88 -34.23 6.60 -26.79
CA ARG A 88 -34.02 5.25 -26.22
C ARG A 88 -32.54 4.92 -26.09
N GLN A 89 -31.74 5.24 -27.11
CA GLN A 89 -30.32 4.95 -27.09
C GLN A 89 -29.57 5.79 -26.06
N ALA A 90 -29.86 7.09 -25.97
CA ALA A 90 -29.27 7.97 -24.96
C ALA A 90 -29.58 7.52 -23.52
N LYS A 91 -30.82 7.05 -23.25
CA LYS A 91 -31.18 6.47 -21.95
C LYS A 91 -30.39 5.20 -21.64
N PHE A 92 -30.27 4.30 -22.62
CA PHE A 92 -29.49 3.07 -22.45
C PHE A 92 -28.02 3.33 -22.16
N GLU A 93 -27.41 4.28 -22.88
CA GLU A 93 -26.02 4.70 -22.65
C GLU A 93 -25.84 5.36 -21.29
N GLN A 94 -26.78 6.21 -20.87
CA GLN A 94 -26.77 6.83 -19.54
C GLN A 94 -26.87 5.77 -18.42
N GLU A 95 -27.75 4.79 -18.54
CA GLU A 95 -27.86 3.70 -17.56
C GLU A 95 -26.56 2.90 -17.43
N LYS A 96 -25.86 2.67 -18.55
CA LYS A 96 -24.56 2.01 -18.52
C LYS A 96 -23.52 2.86 -17.77
N ILE A 97 -23.47 4.15 -18.05
CA ILE A 97 -22.56 5.09 -17.37
C ILE A 97 -22.84 5.14 -15.87
N LEU A 98 -24.12 5.16 -15.46
CA LEU A 98 -24.49 5.15 -14.04
C LEU A 98 -24.04 3.87 -13.34
N LYS A 99 -24.20 2.70 -13.99
CA LYS A 99 -23.67 1.43 -13.44
C LYS A 99 -22.16 1.44 -13.30
N ASP A 100 -21.45 2.02 -14.26
CA ASP A 100 -19.99 2.11 -14.20
C ASP A 100 -19.53 3.12 -13.14
N LEU A 101 -20.28 4.21 -12.91
CA LEU A 101 -20.07 5.14 -11.80
C LEU A 101 -20.18 4.44 -10.44
N ASP A 102 -21.22 3.64 -10.24
CA ASP A 102 -21.42 2.91 -8.98
C ASP A 102 -20.27 1.95 -8.69
N LYS A 103 -19.79 1.22 -9.72
CA LYS A 103 -18.60 0.37 -9.58
C LYS A 103 -17.35 1.16 -9.21
N VAL A 104 -17.11 2.29 -9.88
CA VAL A 104 -15.92 3.13 -9.60
C VAL A 104 -15.97 3.69 -8.19
N LYS A 105 -17.16 4.07 -7.69
CA LYS A 105 -17.34 4.52 -6.30
C LYS A 105 -16.99 3.40 -5.32
N MET A 106 -17.54 2.20 -5.51
CA MET A 106 -17.21 1.04 -4.68
C MET A 106 -15.71 0.73 -4.69
N ASP A 107 -15.06 0.81 -5.86
CA ASP A 107 -13.61 0.60 -5.96
C ASP A 107 -12.83 1.65 -5.15
N ILE A 108 -13.22 2.92 -5.22
CA ILE A 108 -12.58 4.00 -4.45
C ILE A 108 -12.78 3.77 -2.95
N ASP A 109 -14.00 3.46 -2.52
CA ASP A 109 -14.32 3.22 -1.11
C ASP A 109 -13.51 2.04 -0.56
N ASN A 110 -13.40 0.95 -1.31
CA ASN A 110 -12.58 -0.20 -0.92
C ASN A 110 -11.11 0.18 -0.79
N LEU A 111 -10.55 0.92 -1.76
CA LEU A 111 -9.17 1.38 -1.71
C LEU A 111 -8.94 2.26 -0.47
N VAL A 112 -9.80 3.25 -0.21
CA VAL A 112 -9.66 4.18 0.92
C VAL A 112 -9.77 3.43 2.25
N ASN A 113 -10.75 2.55 2.42
CA ASN A 113 -10.96 1.81 3.66
C ASN A 113 -9.82 0.81 3.95
N THR A 114 -9.32 0.11 2.93
CA THR A 114 -8.15 -0.78 3.10
C THR A 114 -6.89 0.00 3.49
N SER A 115 -6.78 1.28 3.10
CA SER A 115 -5.66 2.12 3.52
C SER A 115 -5.69 2.47 5.02
N GLU A 116 -6.87 2.55 5.64
CA GLU A 116 -7.02 2.86 7.07
C GLU A 116 -6.75 1.64 7.97
N GLU A 117 -7.11 0.43 7.52
CA GLU A 117 -6.85 -0.81 8.25
C GLU A 117 -5.36 -1.18 8.32
N ILE A 118 -4.56 -0.78 7.34
CA ILE A 118 -3.11 -1.07 7.32
C ILE A 118 -2.32 -0.10 8.22
N ILE A 119 -2.93 1.02 8.63
CA ILE A 119 -2.29 2.06 9.45
C ILE A 119 -2.47 1.81 10.96
N ASN A 120 -3.39 0.93 11.38
CA ASN A 120 -3.64 0.54 12.77
C ASN A 120 -3.08 -0.85 13.10
#